data_AF-A0A1B8QT37-F1
#
_entry.id   AF-A0A1B8QT37-F1
#
_cell.length_a   1.000
_cell.length_b   1.000
_cell.length_c   1.000
_cell.angle_alpha   90.00
_cell.angle_beta   90.00
_cell.angle_gamma   90.00
#
_symmetry.space_group_name_H-M   'P 1'
#
loop_
_entity.id
_entity.type
_entity.pdbx_description
1 polymer ?
#
loop_
_entity_poly.entity_id
_entity_poly.type
_entity_poly.pdbx_seq_one_letter_code
_entity_poly.pdbx_strand_id
1 'polypeptide(L)'
;MGKFIKNLAILATIATMTSSAMAYNIQFQENKSDSSTEWWSGRCDDGQGFLTWRSYDESIWHASGPKGKDWGPSRDAVIRKVCGE
;
A
#
# COMPACT_ATOMS: atom_id res chain seq x y z
N MET A 1 16.35 -37.82 -7.36
CA MET A 1 16.23 -36.40 -7.74
C MET A 1 15.15 -36.28 -8.79
N GLY A 2 13.99 -35.73 -8.45
CA GLY A 2 12.91 -35.56 -9.42
C GLY A 2 11.62 -35.16 -8.74
N LYS A 3 10.93 -34.19 -9.37
CA LYS A 3 9.62 -33.60 -9.03
C LYS A 3 9.67 -32.30 -8.22
N PHE A 4 10.26 -31.28 -8.83
CA PHE A 4 9.63 -29.96 -8.85
C PHE A 4 8.23 -30.13 -9.45
N ILE A 5 7.19 -29.77 -8.71
CA ILE A 5 5.94 -29.13 -9.14
C ILE A 5 5.08 -29.06 -7.89
N LYS A 6 4.76 -27.85 -7.47
CA LYS A 6 3.40 -27.41 -7.15
C LYS A 6 3.41 -25.89 -7.03
N ASN A 7 3.37 -25.24 -8.20
CA ASN A 7 2.59 -24.02 -8.35
C ASN A 7 1.20 -24.32 -7.81
N LEU A 8 0.70 -23.55 -6.84
CA LEU A 8 -0.75 -23.33 -6.69
C LEU A 8 -1.01 -22.05 -5.89
N ALA A 9 -1.22 -20.98 -6.65
CA ALA A 9 -2.17 -19.89 -6.41
C ALA A 9 -2.30 -19.34 -4.98
N ILE A 10 -1.57 -18.24 -4.71
CA ILE A 10 -2.11 -17.18 -3.86
C ILE A 10 -2.75 -16.16 -4.82
N LEU A 11 -3.94 -16.48 -5.33
CA LEU A 11 -4.84 -15.48 -5.90
C LEU A 11 -5.70 -14.99 -4.74
N ALA A 12 -5.16 -14.10 -3.93
CA ALA A 12 -5.92 -13.47 -2.85
C ALA A 12 -6.84 -12.41 -3.48
N THR A 13 -8.13 -12.73 -3.58
CA THR A 13 -9.20 -11.81 -3.94
C THR A 13 -9.12 -10.56 -3.05
N ILE A 14 -8.81 -9.41 -3.65
CA ILE A 14 -8.83 -8.12 -2.95
C ILE A 14 -10.30 -7.75 -2.74
N ALA A 15 -10.76 -7.82 -1.50
CA ALA A 15 -12.03 -7.23 -1.11
C ALA A 15 -11.96 -5.73 -1.39
N THR A 16 -12.78 -5.26 -2.33
CA THR A 16 -12.95 -3.84 -2.61
C THR A 16 -13.59 -3.20 -1.37
N MET A 17 -12.78 -2.61 -0.49
CA MET A 17 -13.31 -1.80 0.62
C MET A 17 -13.84 -0.49 0.04
N THR A 18 -15.06 -0.54 -0.47
CA THR A 18 -15.83 0.65 -0.85
C THR A 18 -16.38 1.30 0.42
N SER A 19 -15.72 2.35 0.89
CA SER A 19 -16.37 3.37 1.72
C SER A 19 -16.01 4.75 1.20
N SER A 20 -16.77 5.14 0.18
CA SER A 20 -17.32 6.48 -0.05
C SER A 20 -16.49 7.69 0.40
N ALA A 21 -15.65 8.22 -0.50
CA ALA A 21 -15.46 9.64 -0.79
C ALA A 21 -14.24 9.79 -1.72
N MET A 22 -14.50 9.76 -3.04
CA MET A 22 -13.55 9.86 -4.16
C MET A 22 -12.38 8.87 -4.05
N ALA A 23 -12.58 7.73 -4.71
CA ALA A 23 -11.73 6.56 -4.61
C ALA A 23 -10.53 6.68 -5.55
N TYR A 24 -9.37 7.06 -5.02
CA TYR A 24 -8.13 6.58 -5.63
C TYR A 24 -8.19 5.04 -5.64
N ASN A 25 -8.18 4.46 -6.83
CA ASN A 25 -8.18 3.01 -7.01
C ASN A 25 -6.78 2.50 -6.73
N ILE A 26 -6.61 1.86 -5.57
CA ILE A 26 -5.39 1.09 -5.30
C ILE A 26 -5.45 -0.18 -6.16
N GLN A 27 -4.71 -0.20 -7.28
CA GLN A 27 -4.74 -1.31 -8.23
C GLN A 27 -4.06 -2.59 -7.70
N PHE A 28 -3.16 -2.45 -6.73
CA PHE A 28 -2.42 -3.54 -6.10
C PHE A 28 -1.97 -3.08 -4.71
N GLN A 29 -1.97 -3.98 -3.73
CA GLN A 29 -1.42 -3.71 -2.40
C GLN A 29 -0.61 -4.90 -1.91
N GLU A 30 0.65 -4.66 -1.59
CA GLU A 30 1.51 -5.63 -0.89
C GLU A 30 1.78 -5.09 0.51
N ASN A 31 1.46 -5.89 1.54
CA ASN A 31 1.83 -5.59 2.92
C ASN A 31 3.08 -6.39 3.27
N LYS A 32 4.10 -5.71 3.76
CA LYS A 32 5.26 -6.33 4.37
C LYS A 32 5.42 -5.76 5.78
N SER A 33 5.48 -6.65 6.76
CA SER A 33 5.73 -6.29 8.15
C SER A 33 7.03 -6.98 8.60
N ASP A 34 7.85 -6.24 9.34
CA ASP A 34 8.97 -6.77 10.12
C ASP A 34 8.75 -6.48 11.61
N SER A 35 9.73 -6.77 12.47
CA SER A 35 9.56 -6.60 13.92
C SER A 35 9.35 -5.15 14.37
N SER A 36 9.66 -4.16 13.53
CA SER A 36 9.61 -2.74 13.91
C SER A 36 8.79 -1.88 12.96
N THR A 37 8.45 -2.36 11.77
CA THR A 37 7.88 -1.52 10.71
C THR A 37 6.81 -2.26 9.94
N GLU A 38 5.74 -1.55 9.62
CA GLU A 38 4.73 -1.99 8.67
C GLU A 38 4.87 -1.18 7.37
N TRP A 39 4.89 -1.86 6.23
CA TRP A 39 5.08 -1.30 4.89
C TRP A 39 3.93 -1.69 3.98
N TRP A 40 3.51 -0.76 3.13
CA TRP A 40 2.57 -1.01 2.05
C TRP A 40 3.03 -0.34 0.77
N SER A 41 2.96 -1.05 -0.33
CA SER A 41 3.10 -0.46 -1.66
C SER A 41 1.78 -0.57 -2.41
N GLY A 42 1.57 0.33 -3.36
CA GLY A 42 0.44 0.25 -4.28
C GLY A 42 0.59 1.15 -5.50
N ARG A 43 -0.50 1.37 -6.23
CA ARG A 43 -0.55 2.28 -7.40
C ARG A 43 -1.67 3.30 -7.24
N CYS A 44 -1.40 4.55 -7.58
CA CYS A 44 -2.36 5.63 -7.72
C CYS A 44 -3.21 5.46 -9.00
N ASP A 45 -4.25 6.29 -9.17
CA ASP A 45 -5.13 6.25 -10.36
C ASP A 45 -4.42 6.51 -11.69
N ASP A 46 -3.34 7.29 -11.67
CA ASP A 46 -2.48 7.53 -12.84
C ASP A 46 -1.55 6.35 -13.17
N GLY A 47 -1.68 5.24 -12.43
CA GLY A 47 -0.89 4.03 -12.57
C GLY A 47 0.50 4.10 -11.94
N GLN A 48 0.90 5.24 -11.38
CA GLN A 48 2.21 5.39 -10.74
C GLN A 48 2.22 4.78 -9.34
N GLY A 49 3.38 4.28 -8.91
CA GLY A 49 3.53 3.59 -7.63
C GLY A 49 3.60 4.54 -6.43
N PHE A 50 3.07 4.09 -5.29
CA PHE A 50 3.33 4.68 -3.98
C PHE A 50 3.91 3.63 -3.01
N LEU A 51 4.60 4.12 -1.99
CA LEU A 51 5.06 3.37 -0.83
C LEU A 51 4.64 4.13 0.42
N THR A 52 4.06 3.45 1.40
CA THR A 52 3.78 3.99 2.73
C THR A 52 4.31 3.05 3.80
N TRP A 53 4.74 3.61 4.91
CA TRP A 53 5.26 2.83 6.03
C TRP A 53 5.07 3.56 7.35
N ARG A 54 5.13 2.79 8.43
CA ARG A 54 5.11 3.31 9.80
C ARG A 54 5.89 2.36 10.70
N SER A 55 6.74 2.91 11.56
CA SER A 55 7.35 2.13 12.64
C SER A 55 6.31 1.88 13.75
N TYR A 56 6.29 0.71 14.39
CA TYR A 56 5.28 0.37 15.41
C TYR A 56 5.34 1.24 16.67
N ASP A 57 6.48 1.86 16.93
CA ASP A 57 6.72 2.85 17.98
C ASP A 57 6.29 4.27 17.56
N GLU A 58 6.05 4.50 16.27
CA GLU A 58 5.57 5.77 15.73
C GLU A 58 4.06 5.75 15.52
N SER A 59 3.40 6.86 15.87
CA SER A 59 1.98 7.09 15.56
C SER A 59 1.78 7.74 14.18
N ILE A 60 2.87 7.98 13.44
CA ILE A 60 2.88 8.72 12.18
C ILE A 60 3.14 7.75 11.03
N TRP A 61 2.38 7.93 9.96
CA TRP A 61 2.56 7.29 8.68
C TRP A 61 3.40 8.17 7.78
N HIS A 62 4.27 7.53 7.02
CA HIS A 62 5.08 8.13 5.99
C HIS A 62 4.60 7.62 4.64
N ALA A 63 4.61 8.46 3.62
CA ALA A 63 4.34 8.05 2.25
C ALA A 63 5.30 8.72 1.27
N SER A 64 5.58 8.01 0.18
CA SER A 64 6.30 8.49 -0.98
C SER A 64 5.56 8.06 -2.23
N GLY A 65 5.38 8.98 -3.17
CA GLY A 65 4.65 8.73 -4.40
C GLY A 65 4.89 9.81 -5.46
N PRO A 66 4.03 9.87 -6.49
CA PRO A 66 4.20 10.74 -7.66
C PRO A 66 4.30 12.23 -7.36
N LYS A 67 3.60 12.70 -6.32
CA LYS A 67 3.59 14.11 -5.90
C LYS A 67 4.62 14.43 -4.81
N GLY A 68 5.48 13.47 -4.47
CA GLY A 68 6.56 13.65 -3.49
C GLY A 68 6.34 12.80 -2.24
N LYS A 69 6.64 13.37 -1.07
CA LYS A 69 6.56 12.70 0.22
C LYS A 69 5.59 13.44 1.13
N ASP A 70 4.90 12.69 1.98
CA ASP A 70 4.01 13.24 3.01
C ASP A 70 4.06 12.39 4.28
N TRP A 71 3.65 12.97 5.39
CA TRP A 71 3.54 12.29 6.68
C TRP A 71 2.32 12.76 7.46
N GLY A 72 1.74 11.87 8.25
CA GLY A 72 0.50 12.17 8.95
C GLY A 72 -0.03 11.02 9.80
N PRO A 73 -1.10 11.27 10.58
CA PRO A 73 -1.63 10.30 11.53
C PRO A 73 -2.40 9.14 10.85
N SER A 74 -2.70 9.26 9.55
CA SER A 74 -3.49 8.27 8.80
C SER A 74 -2.75 7.88 7.52
N ARG A 75 -2.62 6.57 7.30
CA ARG A 75 -2.12 5.98 6.06
C ARG A 75 -2.83 6.54 4.83
N ASP A 76 -4.16 6.54 4.88
CA ASP A 76 -4.96 6.89 3.71
C ASP A 76 -4.82 8.39 3.41
N ALA A 77 -4.69 9.24 4.44
CA ALA A 77 -4.46 10.66 4.27
C ALA A 77 -3.12 10.95 3.57
N VAL A 78 -2.04 10.25 3.95
CA VAL A 78 -0.72 10.46 3.33
C VAL A 78 -0.64 9.88 1.92
N ILE A 79 -1.35 8.77 1.64
CA ILE A 79 -1.46 8.21 0.28
C ILE A 79 -2.16 9.20 -0.65
N ARG A 80 -3.29 9.77 -0.23
CA ARG A 80 -4.04 10.77 -1.01
C ARG A 80 -3.16 11.94 -1.44
N LYS A 81 -2.40 12.52 -0.51
CA LYS A 81 -1.49 13.63 -0.83
C LYS A 81 -0.41 13.25 -1.84
N VAL A 82 0.23 12.09 -1.68
CA VAL A 82 1.29 11.67 -2.62
C VAL A 82 0.75 11.21 -3.97
N CYS A 83 -0.53 10.82 -4.06
CA CYS A 83 -1.24 10.54 -5.31
C CYS A 83 -1.86 11.80 -5.94
N GLY A 84 -1.96 12.92 -5.22
CA GLY A 84 -2.41 14.22 -5.76
C GLY A 84 -3.87 14.58 -5.51
N GLU A 85 -4.47 14.05 -4.44
CA GLU A 85 -5.75 14.50 -3.89
C GLU A 85 -5.58 15.57 -2.80
#